data_AF-A0A957K3Q9-F1
#
_entry.id   AF-A0A957K3Q9-F1
#
_cell.length_a   1.000
_cell.length_b   1.000
_cell.length_c   1.000
_cell.angle_alpha   90.00
_cell.angle_beta   90.00
_cell.angle_gamma   90.00
#
_symmetry.space_group_name_H-M   'P 1'
#
loop_
_entity.id
_entity.type
_entity.pdbx_description
1 polymer ?
#
loop_
_entity_poly.entity_id
_entity_poly.type
_entity_poly.pdbx_seq_one_letter_code
_entity_poly.pdbx_strand_id
1 'polypeptide(L)'
;RESTVNEAGDFLFPKQEGAIDDDHILAEIGDLLTGAHPGRTSPDEITLFKSLGLAIEDIAAAFHVYERGKAEGVGTWVEIGAKRQP
;
A
#
# COMPACT_ATOMS: atom_id res chain seq x y z
N ARG A 1 7.89 3.30 -4.43
CA ARG A 1 9.26 3.20 -4.99
C ARG A 1 10.30 3.16 -3.88
N GLU A 2 10.29 4.14 -2.96
CA GLU A 2 11.30 4.27 -1.90
C GLU A 2 11.48 2.98 -1.07
N SER A 3 10.40 2.39 -0.54
CA SER A 3 10.51 1.15 0.24
C SER A 3 11.04 -0.02 -0.61
N THR A 4 10.65 -0.14 -1.88
CA THR A 4 11.11 -1.20 -2.77
C THR A 4 12.64 -1.15 -2.97
N VAL A 5 13.21 0.04 -3.18
CA VAL A 5 14.64 0.19 -3.44
C VAL A 5 15.52 0.11 -2.18
N ASN A 6 14.92 0.04 -0.99
CA ASN A 6 15.64 -0.01 0.29
C ASN A 6 15.40 -1.29 1.10
N GLU A 7 14.25 -1.94 0.93
CA GLU A 7 13.79 -3.00 1.86
C GLU A 7 13.34 -4.29 1.15
N ALA A 8 12.97 -4.23 -0.13
CA ALA A 8 12.41 -5.38 -0.84
C ALA A 8 13.49 -6.36 -1.31
N GLY A 9 13.78 -7.40 -0.54
CA GLY A 9 14.78 -8.41 -0.89
C GLY A 9 14.57 -9.07 -2.27
N ASP A 10 13.32 -9.27 -2.67
CA ASP A 10 12.94 -9.80 -4.00
C ASP A 10 13.20 -8.82 -5.17
N PHE A 11 13.50 -7.56 -4.88
CA PHE A 11 14.02 -6.58 -5.85
C PHE A 11 15.53 -6.36 -5.67
N LEU A 12 15.99 -6.24 -4.43
CA LEU A 12 17.38 -5.93 -4.09
C LEU A 12 18.36 -7.02 -4.51
N PHE A 13 18.04 -8.30 -4.31
CA PHE A 13 18.97 -9.38 -4.68
C PHE A 13 19.13 -9.51 -6.20
N PRO A 14 18.06 -9.56 -7.03
CA PRO A 14 18.21 -9.58 -8.48
C PRO A 14 18.91 -8.33 -9.03
N LYS A 15 18.69 -7.15 -8.41
CA LYS A 15 19.40 -5.92 -8.75
C LYS A 15 20.90 -6.02 -8.44
N GLN A 16 21.26 -6.55 -7.27
CA GLN A 16 22.67 -6.76 -6.89
C GLN A 16 23.37 -7.77 -7.81
N GLU A 17 22.64 -8.77 -8.30
CA GLU A 17 23.11 -9.75 -9.28
C GLU A 17 23.21 -9.19 -10.71
N GLY A 18 22.71 -7.98 -10.95
CA GLY A 18 22.70 -7.33 -12.26
C GLY A 18 21.65 -7.86 -13.23
N ALA A 19 20.67 -8.62 -12.75
CA ALA A 19 19.58 -9.16 -13.56
C ALA A 19 18.52 -8.10 -13.91
N ILE A 20 18.37 -7.08 -13.06
CA ILE A 20 17.46 -5.93 -13.22
C ILE A 20 18.11 -4.66 -12.65
N ASP A 21 17.48 -3.51 -12.87
CA ASP A 21 17.88 -2.21 -12.34
C ASP A 21 16.65 -1.38 -11.89
N ASP A 22 16.87 -0.10 -11.54
CA ASP A 22 15.79 0.80 -11.09
C ASP A 22 14.81 1.20 -12.20
N ASP A 23 15.21 1.06 -13.46
CA ASP A 23 14.38 1.36 -14.63
C ASP A 23 13.36 0.23 -14.89
N HIS A 24 13.58 -0.96 -14.30
CA HIS A 24 12.58 -2.03 -14.28
C HIS A 24 11.36 -1.71 -13.39
N ILE A 25 11.43 -0.68 -12.54
CA ILE A 25 10.25 -0.16 -11.83
C ILE A 25 9.54 0.82 -12.77
N LEU A 26 8.53 0.32 -13.49
CA LEU A 26 7.84 1.09 -14.54
C LEU A 26 6.90 2.18 -14.00
N ALA A 27 6.19 1.92 -12.90
CA ALA A 27 5.23 2.84 -12.30
C ALA A 27 4.87 2.44 -10.85
N GLU A 28 4.27 3.36 -10.11
CA GLU A 28 3.59 3.05 -8.84
C GLU A 28 2.10 2.75 -9.08
N ILE A 29 1.45 2.05 -8.14
CA ILE A 29 0.02 1.72 -8.27
C ILE A 29 -0.86 2.97 -8.35
N GLY A 30 -0.46 4.06 -7.70
CA GLY A 30 -1.12 5.37 -7.79
C GLY A 30 -1.10 5.96 -9.20
N ASP A 31 -0.03 5.72 -9.97
CA ASP A 31 0.08 6.21 -11.35
C ASP A 31 -0.91 5.50 -12.27
N LEU A 32 -1.12 4.20 -12.04
CA LEU A 32 -2.13 3.42 -12.78
C LEU A 32 -3.55 3.89 -12.40
N LEU A 33 -3.81 4.09 -11.11
CA LEU A 33 -5.12 4.55 -10.62
C LEU A 33 -5.50 5.93 -11.14
N THR A 34 -4.52 6.83 -11.30
CA THR A 34 -4.73 8.19 -11.80
C THR A 34 -4.68 8.28 -13.32
N GLY A 35 -4.30 7.21 -14.01
CA GLY A 35 -4.10 7.19 -15.47
C GLY A 35 -2.81 7.86 -15.94
N ALA A 36 -1.91 8.22 -15.02
CA ALA A 36 -0.58 8.74 -15.35
C ALA A 36 0.32 7.69 -16.04
N HIS A 37 0.05 6.40 -15.80
CA HIS A 37 0.67 5.29 -16.52
C HIS A 37 -0.41 4.31 -17.03
N PRO A 38 -0.32 3.83 -18.30
CA PRO A 38 -1.38 3.01 -18.91
C PRO A 38 -1.51 1.61 -18.29
N GLY A 39 -0.50 1.17 -17.54
CA GLY A 39 -0.45 -0.17 -16.97
C GLY A 39 -0.21 -1.22 -18.07
N ARG A 40 -0.94 -2.33 -17.99
CA ARG A 40 -0.90 -3.40 -19.00
C ARG A 40 -1.55 -2.94 -20.31
N THR A 41 -0.85 -3.14 -21.42
CA THR A 41 -1.32 -2.72 -22.76
C THR A 41 -1.55 -3.88 -23.72
N SER A 42 -1.07 -5.09 -23.40
CA SER A 42 -1.24 -6.29 -24.22
C SER A 42 -1.52 -7.54 -23.37
N PRO A 43 -2.27 -8.54 -23.89
CA PRO A 43 -2.41 -9.85 -23.24
C PRO A 43 -1.09 -10.62 -23.11
N ASP A 44 -0.10 -10.36 -23.98
CA ASP A 44 1.17 -11.09 -23.98
C ASP A 44 2.17 -10.58 -22.93
N GLU A 45 1.91 -9.43 -22.31
CA GLU A 45 2.78 -8.87 -21.27
C GLU A 45 2.72 -9.70 -19.99
N ILE A 46 3.87 -9.94 -19.37
CA ILE A 46 3.93 -10.43 -17.99
C ILE A 46 4.09 -9.20 -17.09
N THR A 47 3.17 -9.02 -16.14
CA THR A 47 3.20 -7.91 -15.19
C THR A 47 3.43 -8.43 -13.79
N LEU A 48 4.36 -7.81 -13.06
CA LEU A 48 4.60 -8.09 -11.65
C LEU A 48 4.24 -6.85 -10.84
N PHE A 49 3.34 -7.02 -9.87
CA PHE A 49 3.13 -6.02 -8.84
C PHE A 49 3.86 -6.44 -7.57
N LYS A 50 4.70 -5.55 -7.05
CA LYS A 50 5.42 -5.73 -5.79
C LYS A 50 4.98 -4.65 -4.80
N SER A 51 4.62 -5.08 -3.59
CA SER A 51 4.35 -4.20 -2.45
C SER A 51 5.04 -4.72 -1.19
N LEU A 52 5.33 -3.79 -0.28
CA LEU A 52 5.73 -4.06 1.11
C LEU A 52 4.62 -3.67 2.11
N GLY A 53 3.48 -3.18 1.60
CA GLY A 53 2.42 -2.54 2.37
C GLY A 53 2.75 -1.08 2.70
N LEU A 54 1.74 -0.21 2.70
CA LEU A 54 1.87 1.16 3.19
C LEU A 54 0.86 1.39 4.31
N ALA A 55 1.30 1.96 5.44
CA ALA A 55 0.43 2.22 6.58
C ALA A 55 -0.81 3.08 6.23
N ILE A 56 -0.72 3.90 5.18
CA ILE A 56 -1.86 4.69 4.70
C ILE A 56 -3.01 3.81 4.17
N GLU A 57 -2.69 2.66 3.59
CA GLU A 57 -3.68 1.68 3.11
C GLU A 57 -4.50 1.13 4.28
N ASP A 58 -3.83 0.80 5.39
CA ASP A 58 -4.47 0.33 6.62
C ASP A 58 -5.37 1.41 7.23
N ILE A 59 -4.87 2.64 7.34
CA ILE A 59 -5.63 3.76 7.92
C ILE A 59 -6.84 4.10 7.04
N ALA A 60 -6.69 4.11 5.72
CA ALA A 60 -7.81 4.36 4.81
C ALA A 60 -8.90 3.28 4.94
N ALA A 61 -8.49 2.00 4.99
CA ALA A 61 -9.41 0.89 5.20
C ALA A 61 -10.10 0.96 6.58
N ALA A 62 -9.34 1.22 7.64
CA ALA A 62 -9.86 1.36 8.99
C ALA A 62 -10.85 2.52 9.10
N PHE A 63 -10.54 3.67 8.51
CA PHE A 63 -11.43 4.83 8.48
C PHE A 63 -12.73 4.53 7.73
N HIS A 64 -12.65 3.86 6.58
CA HIS A 64 -13.83 3.43 5.83
C HIS A 64 -14.75 2.52 6.66
N VAL A 65 -14.17 1.50 7.31
CA VAL A 65 -14.93 0.57 8.17
C VAL A 65 -15.50 1.30 9.39
N TYR A 66 -14.74 2.22 9.99
CA TYR A 66 -15.18 3.01 11.14
C TYR A 66 -16.40 3.89 10.81
N GLU A 67 -16.37 4.63 9.70
CA GLU A 67 -17.49 5.48 9.30
C GLU A 67 -18.75 4.66 8.99
N ARG A 68 -18.58 3.50 8.35
CA ARG A 68 -19.70 2.55 8.15
C ARG A 68 -20.24 2.01 9.46
N GLY A 69 -19.38 1.58 10.38
CA GLY A 69 -19.77 1.10 11.70
C GLY A 69 -20.59 2.14 12.47
N LYS A 70 -20.16 3.41 12.43
CA LYS A 70 -20.93 4.52 13.02
C LYS A 70 -22.30 4.71 12.38
N ALA A 71 -22.38 4.68 11.04
CA ALA A 71 -23.65 4.86 10.32
C ALA A 71 -24.65 3.72 10.57
N GLU A 72 -24.15 2.49 10.72
CA GLU A 72 -24.95 1.29 10.95
C GLU A 72 -25.20 1.01 12.44
N GLY A 73 -24.65 1.82 13.36
CA GLY A 73 -24.78 1.64 14.81
C GLY A 73 -24.05 0.39 15.34
N VAL A 74 -23.02 -0.08 14.64
CA VAL A 74 -22.23 -1.26 14.99
C VAL A 74 -20.94 -0.86 15.70
N GLY A 75 -20.60 -1.58 16.77
CA GLY A 75 -19.38 -1.37 17.55
C GLY A 75 -19.69 -1.20 19.04
N THR A 76 -18.67 -0.81 19.81
CA THR A 76 -18.83 -0.54 21.24
C THR A 76 -18.00 0.68 21.61
N TRP A 77 -18.65 1.65 22.23
CA TRP A 77 -17.96 2.80 22.80
C TRP A 77 -17.20 2.37 24.05
N VAL A 78 -15.93 2.75 24.13
CA VAL A 78 -15.06 2.49 25.27
C VAL A 78 -14.57 3.84 25.79
N GLU A 79 -14.72 4.09 27.09
CA GLU A 79 -14.13 5.26 27.73
C GLU A 79 -12.61 5.09 27.80
N ILE A 80 -11.86 6.03 27.21
CA ILE A 80 -10.40 6.06 27.30
C ILE A 80 -10.00 7.10 28.35
N GLY A 81 -9.63 6.62 29.54
CA GLY A 81 -9.14 7.41 30.66
C GLY A 81 -9.62 6.89 32.00
N ALA A 82 -8.71 6.59 32.93
CA ALA A 82 -9.07 6.54 34.34
C ALA A 82 -9.49 7.95 34.76
N LYS A 83 -10.58 8.10 35.53
CA LYS A 83 -10.86 9.35 36.24
C LYS A 83 -9.58 9.76 36.95
N ARG A 84 -8.96 10.89 36.57
CA ARG A 84 -7.96 11.52 37.45
C ARG A 84 -8.70 11.76 38.76
N GLN A 85 -8.37 10.98 39.79
CA GLN A 85 -8.80 11.31 41.15
C GLN A 85 -8.20 12.69 41.46
N PRO A 86 -8.99 13.58 42.08
CA PRO A 86 -8.55 14.95 42.38
C PRO A 86 -7.27 14.98 43.22
#